data_AF-W7ULY1-F1
#
_entry.id   AF-W7ULY1-F1
#
_cell.length_a   1.000
_cell.length_b   1.000
_cell.length_c   1.000
_cell.angle_alpha   90.00
_cell.angle_beta   90.00
_cell.angle_gamma   90.00
#
_symmetry.space_group_name_H-M   'P 1'
#
loop_
_entity.id
_entity.type
_entity.pdbx_description
1 polymer ?
#
loop_
_entity_poly.entity_id
_entity_poly.type
_entity_poly.pdbx_seq_one_letter_code
_entity_poly.pdbx_strand_id
1 'polypeptide(L)'
;MKKIIALLAAAILTAGLFSCGRTSTKTKELNDLQKELLAAEGLPTEADELTDSQLRSIQRIYKMITYLNEKYDEEFIYGGYLEPAANQMETLYAYPRLLGADYGRNTVTVRATKDGFTDDYSDRSIVDYAEKMANDFMKDYFKSDQVIAFFSVNACDIEKNEVVDGDFQWKLGVSDIIFVNEDICNAEQVEEFAVNYAKWLYEHELSGDHRINILQQYDVTNITYGEIADMYDTDYYKGYFNFGFDSDKKNVLQSEHLRGERALNDYSIDEFFSKYK
;
A
#
# COMPACT_ATOMS: atom_id res chain seq x y z
N MET A 1 -6.30 18.76 20.21
CA MET A 1 -5.81 17.56 19.50
C MET A 1 -6.92 16.52 19.55
N LYS A 2 -7.72 16.44 18.48
CA LYS A 2 -8.78 15.43 18.34
C LYS A 2 -8.11 14.16 17.86
N LYS A 3 -8.17 13.08 18.64
CA LYS A 3 -7.83 11.74 18.19
C LYS A 3 -8.84 11.38 17.10
N ILE A 4 -8.45 11.50 15.84
CA ILE A 4 -9.22 10.97 14.72
C ILE A 4 -9.02 9.46 14.82
N ILE A 5 -9.91 8.81 15.57
CA ILE A 5 -10.08 7.37 15.50
C ILE A 5 -10.53 7.13 14.06
N ALA A 6 -9.64 6.55 13.25
CA ALA A 6 -10.00 6.09 11.92
C ALA A 6 -11.28 5.27 12.05
N LEU A 7 -12.28 5.60 11.24
CA LEU A 7 -13.52 4.84 11.09
C LEU A 7 -13.14 3.46 10.54
N LEU A 8 -12.72 2.58 11.44
CA LEU A 8 -12.53 1.17 11.18
C LEU A 8 -13.93 0.57 11.20
N ALA A 9 -14.36 0.06 10.05
CA ALA A 9 -15.69 -0.46 9.86
C ALA A 9 -16.00 -1.49 10.95
N ALA A 10 -16.85 -1.09 11.88
CA ALA A 10 -17.48 -1.98 12.82
C ALA A 10 -18.34 -2.96 12.02
N ALA A 11 -17.76 -4.10 11.63
CA ALA A 11 -18.54 -5.29 11.33
C ALA A 11 -19.06 -5.82 12.67
N ILE A 12 -20.05 -5.12 13.23
CA ILE A 12 -20.76 -5.52 14.43
C ILE A 12 -21.24 -6.95 14.20
N LEU A 13 -20.65 -7.84 14.98
CA LEU A 13 -21.00 -9.23 15.27
C LEU A 13 -22.52 -9.42 15.49
N THR A 14 -23.30 -9.40 14.41
CA THR A 14 -24.74 -9.66 14.40
C THR A 14 -25.14 -10.77 13.44
N ALA A 15 -24.21 -11.64 13.04
CA ALA A 15 -24.55 -12.93 12.45
C ALA A 15 -24.70 -13.99 13.55
N GLY A 16 -25.67 -13.79 14.43
CA GLY A 16 -26.08 -14.82 15.38
C GLY A 16 -26.89 -15.90 14.69
N LEU A 17 -26.35 -16.69 13.75
CA LEU A 17 -27.05 -17.85 13.19
C LEU A 17 -26.08 -19.01 12.83
N PHE A 18 -26.21 -20.07 13.65
CA PHE A 18 -25.77 -21.46 13.48
C PHE A 18 -24.26 -21.77 13.51
N SER A 19 -23.74 -22.06 14.71
CA SER A 19 -22.63 -23.00 14.87
C SER A 19 -23.03 -24.09 15.88
N CYS A 20 -23.25 -25.30 15.39
CA CYS A 20 -23.44 -26.49 16.22
C CYS A 20 -22.21 -26.74 17.08
N GLY A 21 -22.45 -27.10 18.34
CA GLY A 21 -21.49 -27.18 19.42
C GLY A 21 -20.13 -27.78 19.08
N ARG A 22 -19.08 -26.97 19.30
CA ARG A 22 -17.75 -27.42 19.69
C ARG A 22 -17.35 -26.61 20.92
N THR A 23 -17.41 -27.24 22.09
CA THR A 23 -16.83 -26.71 23.32
C THR A 23 -15.31 -26.65 23.16
N SER A 24 -14.78 -25.49 22.79
CA SER A 24 -13.36 -25.21 23.03
C SER A 24 -13.17 -25.02 24.53
N THR A 25 -12.08 -25.56 25.07
CA THR A 25 -11.61 -25.29 26.42
C THR A 25 -11.50 -23.78 26.61
N LYS A 26 -12.41 -23.19 27.40
CA LYS A 26 -12.37 -21.76 27.75
C LYS A 26 -11.06 -21.48 28.49
N THR A 27 -10.08 -20.85 27.83
CA THR A 27 -9.11 -20.02 28.53
C THR A 27 -9.92 -18.92 29.21
N LYS A 28 -10.03 -18.98 30.54
CA LYS A 28 -10.88 -18.06 31.29
C LYS A 28 -10.30 -16.65 31.41
N GLU A 29 -8.99 -16.51 31.22
CA GLU A 29 -8.31 -15.23 31.34
C GLU A 29 -7.98 -14.66 29.97
N LEU A 30 -8.51 -13.46 29.72
CA LEU A 30 -8.15 -12.63 28.58
C LEU A 30 -6.90 -11.82 28.91
N ASN A 31 -5.99 -11.69 27.96
CA ASN A 31 -4.81 -10.84 28.11
C ASN A 31 -5.15 -9.35 27.93
N ASP A 32 -4.18 -8.49 28.23
CA ASP A 32 -4.39 -7.03 28.21
C ASP A 32 -4.78 -6.53 26.82
N LEU A 33 -4.14 -7.01 25.74
CA LEU A 33 -4.52 -6.63 24.38
C LEU A 33 -5.98 -6.99 24.08
N GLN A 34 -6.42 -8.20 24.46
CA GLN A 34 -7.80 -8.63 24.26
C GLN A 34 -8.79 -7.77 25.04
N LYS A 35 -8.47 -7.43 26.29
CA LYS A 35 -9.30 -6.55 27.13
C LYS A 35 -9.37 -5.13 26.59
N GLU A 36 -8.25 -4.58 26.13
CA GLU A 36 -8.19 -3.26 25.51
C GLU A 36 -9.06 -3.18 24.25
N LEU A 37 -8.98 -4.19 23.38
CA LEU A 37 -9.80 -4.26 22.16
C LEU A 37 -11.30 -4.40 22.49
N LEU A 38 -11.67 -5.26 23.43
CA LEU A 38 -13.06 -5.39 23.87
C LEU A 38 -13.60 -4.10 24.47
N ALA A 39 -12.81 -3.42 25.31
CA ALA A 39 -13.20 -2.15 25.92
C ALA A 39 -13.36 -1.04 24.86
N ALA A 40 -12.51 -1.00 23.84
CA ALA A 40 -12.62 -0.04 22.73
C ALA A 40 -13.93 -0.19 21.94
N GLU A 41 -14.43 -1.42 21.83
CA GLU A 41 -15.71 -1.76 21.19
C GLU A 41 -16.92 -1.72 22.16
N GLY A 42 -16.71 -1.33 23.43
CA GLY A 42 -17.76 -1.28 24.44
C GLY A 42 -18.28 -2.65 24.88
N LEU A 43 -17.47 -3.70 24.72
CA LEU A 43 -17.79 -5.08 25.10
C LEU A 43 -17.25 -5.44 26.49
N PRO A 44 -17.82 -6.47 27.15
CA PRO A 44 -17.31 -7.00 28.41
C PRO A 44 -15.84 -7.44 28.32
N THR A 45 -15.06 -7.18 29.35
CA THR A 45 -13.63 -7.58 29.44
C THR A 45 -13.40 -8.88 30.20
N GLU A 46 -14.48 -9.49 30.72
CA GLU A 46 -14.45 -10.78 31.39
C GLU A 46 -14.95 -11.89 30.43
N ALA A 47 -14.21 -12.99 30.34
CA ALA A 47 -14.44 -14.02 29.32
C ALA A 47 -15.79 -14.75 29.46
N ASP A 48 -16.36 -14.79 30.65
CA ASP A 48 -17.65 -15.44 30.95
C ASP A 48 -18.85 -14.54 30.64
N GLU A 49 -18.64 -13.24 30.49
CA GLU A 49 -19.65 -12.27 30.06
C GLU A 49 -19.76 -12.17 28.53
N LEU A 50 -18.80 -12.72 27.79
CA LEU A 50 -18.81 -12.78 26.34
C LEU A 50 -19.66 -13.94 25.80
N THR A 51 -20.33 -13.71 24.68
CA THR A 51 -20.88 -14.81 23.87
C THR A 51 -19.77 -15.70 23.33
N ASP A 52 -20.09 -16.96 23.03
CA ASP A 52 -19.10 -17.88 22.48
C ASP A 52 -18.52 -17.39 21.13
N SER A 53 -19.29 -16.62 20.35
CA SER A 53 -18.79 -15.98 19.13
C SER A 53 -17.76 -14.91 19.47
N GLN A 54 -18.11 -13.93 20.29
CA GLN A 54 -17.17 -12.86 20.72
C GLN A 54 -15.87 -13.42 21.32
N LEU A 55 -15.98 -14.43 22.18
CA LEU A 55 -14.81 -15.07 22.78
C LEU A 55 -13.93 -15.75 21.72
N ARG A 56 -14.51 -16.39 20.70
CA ARG A 56 -13.74 -16.95 19.59
C ARG A 56 -13.09 -15.86 18.74
N SER A 57 -13.81 -14.81 18.37
CA SER A 57 -13.29 -13.72 17.53
C SER A 57 -12.11 -13.05 18.21
N ILE A 58 -12.21 -12.69 19.50
CA ILE A 58 -11.12 -12.03 20.22
C ILE A 58 -9.89 -12.93 20.39
N GLN A 59 -10.08 -14.25 20.53
CA GLN A 59 -8.99 -15.22 20.54
C GLN A 59 -8.32 -15.36 19.17
N ARG A 60 -9.09 -15.31 18.08
CA ARG A 60 -8.56 -15.36 16.71
C ARG A 60 -7.80 -14.09 16.34
N ILE A 61 -8.37 -12.93 16.64
CA ILE A 61 -7.72 -11.61 16.47
C ILE A 61 -6.37 -11.60 17.17
N TYR A 62 -6.32 -12.01 18.45
CA TYR A 62 -5.06 -12.09 19.19
C TYR A 62 -4.02 -12.95 18.47
N LYS A 63 -4.39 -14.16 18.03
CA LYS A 63 -3.48 -15.07 17.30
C LYS A 63 -2.95 -14.47 16.00
N MET A 64 -3.79 -13.77 15.25
CA MET A 64 -3.40 -13.16 13.96
C MET A 64 -2.51 -11.93 14.16
N ILE A 65 -2.73 -11.13 15.22
CA ILE A 65 -1.82 -10.03 15.59
C ILE A 65 -0.48 -10.57 16.08
N THR A 66 -0.49 -11.58 16.97
CA THR A 66 0.75 -12.21 17.46
C THR A 66 1.57 -12.79 16.32
N TYR A 67 0.92 -13.41 15.32
CA TYR A 67 1.59 -13.88 14.11
C TYR A 67 2.38 -12.78 13.40
N LEU A 68 1.78 -11.60 13.18
CA LEU A 68 2.49 -10.47 12.57
C LEU A 68 3.64 -10.00 13.46
N ASN A 69 3.39 -9.83 14.77
CA ASN A 69 4.39 -9.32 15.68
C ASN A 69 5.62 -10.23 15.77
N GLU A 70 5.41 -11.55 15.82
CA GLU A 70 6.50 -12.53 15.86
C GLU A 70 7.24 -12.64 14.53
N LYS A 71 6.51 -12.54 13.40
CA LYS A 71 7.11 -12.68 12.05
C LYS A 71 8.01 -11.49 11.70
N TYR A 72 7.63 -10.28 12.09
CA TYR A 72 8.32 -9.05 11.68
C TYR A 72 9.10 -8.34 12.80
N ASP A 73 9.06 -8.85 14.04
CA ASP A 73 9.64 -8.20 15.23
C ASP A 73 9.17 -6.73 15.38
N GLU A 74 7.90 -6.49 15.06
CA GLU A 74 7.26 -5.17 15.05
C GLU A 74 5.87 -5.24 15.71
N GLU A 75 5.40 -4.16 16.32
CA GLU A 75 4.09 -4.16 16.96
C GLU A 75 2.98 -3.71 15.99
N PHE A 76 1.98 -4.55 15.78
CA PHE A 76 0.80 -4.26 14.96
C PHE A 76 -0.43 -3.91 15.80
N ILE A 77 -1.17 -2.92 15.31
CA ILE A 77 -2.43 -2.43 15.88
C ILE A 77 -3.60 -2.99 15.09
N TYR A 78 -4.66 -3.37 15.82
CA TYR A 78 -5.92 -3.80 15.25
C TYR A 78 -6.54 -2.72 14.35
N GLY A 79 -6.86 -3.11 13.11
CA GLY A 79 -7.56 -2.31 12.11
C GLY A 79 -8.96 -2.84 11.77
N GLY A 80 -9.28 -4.09 12.08
CA GLY A 80 -10.58 -4.67 11.75
C GLY A 80 -10.53 -6.17 11.62
N TYR A 81 -11.68 -6.83 11.61
CA TYR A 81 -11.75 -8.28 11.49
C TYR A 81 -13.03 -8.74 10.80
N LEU A 82 -12.88 -9.72 9.92
CA LEU A 82 -13.95 -10.38 9.21
C LEU A 82 -13.99 -11.84 9.62
N GLU A 83 -15.10 -12.26 10.23
CA GLU A 83 -15.33 -13.65 10.59
C GLU A 83 -15.45 -14.56 9.35
N PRO A 84 -15.08 -15.85 9.45
CA PRO A 84 -15.28 -16.78 8.35
C PRO A 84 -16.78 -17.00 8.08
N ALA A 85 -17.17 -16.95 6.81
CA ALA A 85 -18.50 -17.32 6.33
C ALA A 85 -18.40 -18.16 5.05
N ALA A 86 -19.53 -18.66 4.52
CA ALA A 86 -19.56 -19.61 3.40
C ALA A 86 -18.76 -19.17 2.15
N ASN A 87 -18.63 -17.87 1.93
CA ASN A 87 -17.90 -17.23 0.83
C ASN A 87 -16.91 -16.15 1.31
N GLN A 88 -16.55 -16.17 2.59
CA GLN A 88 -15.66 -15.17 3.19
C GLN A 88 -14.57 -15.89 3.98
N MET A 89 -13.32 -15.69 3.56
CA MET A 89 -12.17 -16.12 4.36
C MET A 89 -12.05 -15.23 5.59
N GLU A 90 -11.71 -15.84 6.71
CA GLU A 90 -11.36 -15.09 7.90
C GLU A 90 -10.17 -14.19 7.63
N THR A 91 -10.36 -12.90 7.93
CA THR A 91 -9.42 -11.85 7.56
C THR A 91 -9.24 -10.88 8.73
N LEU A 92 -8.01 -10.58 9.11
CA LEU A 92 -7.66 -9.49 10.02
C LEU A 92 -7.09 -8.34 9.18
N TYR A 93 -7.50 -7.12 9.52
CA TYR A 93 -6.83 -5.89 9.10
C TYR A 93 -6.03 -5.35 10.28
N ALA A 94 -4.78 -4.99 10.06
CA ALA A 94 -3.90 -4.41 11.07
C ALA A 94 -3.00 -3.33 10.45
N TYR A 95 -2.28 -2.56 11.25
CA TYR A 95 -1.25 -1.65 10.75
C TYR A 95 -0.11 -1.51 11.77
N PRO A 96 1.14 -1.27 11.33
CA PRO A 96 2.26 -1.09 12.24
C PRO A 96 2.06 0.12 13.17
N ARG A 97 2.29 -0.05 14.48
CA ARG A 97 2.05 1.01 15.49
C ARG A 97 2.80 2.30 15.16
N LEU A 98 4.05 2.17 14.73
CA LEU A 98 4.93 3.31 14.47
C LEU A 98 4.49 4.13 13.25
N LEU A 99 3.83 3.49 12.29
CA LEU A 99 3.41 4.14 11.04
C LEU A 99 1.96 4.63 11.11
N GLY A 100 1.12 4.00 11.95
CA GLY A 100 -0.32 4.23 11.93
C GLY A 100 -0.96 3.75 10.62
N ALA A 101 -2.27 3.95 10.46
CA ALA A 101 -3.00 3.45 9.28
C ALA A 101 -2.69 4.22 7.97
N ASP A 102 -2.26 5.49 8.07
CA ASP A 102 -1.94 6.40 6.95
C ASP A 102 -2.93 6.31 5.77
N TYR A 103 -4.19 6.71 5.97
CA TYR A 103 -5.27 6.62 4.97
C TYR A 103 -5.49 5.21 4.39
N GLY A 104 -5.09 4.17 5.12
CA GLY A 104 -5.18 2.78 4.71
C GLY A 104 -3.90 2.25 4.04
N ARG A 105 -2.93 3.10 3.70
CA ARG A 105 -1.67 2.73 3.02
C ARG A 105 -0.88 1.68 3.78
N ASN A 106 -0.88 1.75 5.12
CA ASN A 106 -0.13 0.82 5.96
C ASN A 106 -1.00 -0.34 6.46
N THR A 107 -2.18 -0.55 5.87
CA THR A 107 -3.07 -1.64 6.26
C THR A 107 -2.51 -2.96 5.75
N VAL A 108 -2.31 -3.89 6.67
CA VAL A 108 -1.94 -5.28 6.42
C VAL A 108 -3.18 -6.14 6.51
N THR A 109 -3.36 -6.99 5.51
CA THR A 109 -4.39 -8.02 5.44
C THR A 109 -3.81 -9.38 5.78
N VAL A 110 -4.18 -9.94 6.93
CA VAL A 110 -3.85 -11.31 7.29
C VAL A 110 -5.04 -12.22 7.00
N ARG A 111 -4.82 -13.32 6.28
CA ARG A 111 -5.84 -14.31 5.92
C ARG A 111 -5.55 -15.65 6.55
N ALA A 112 -6.58 -16.29 7.10
CA ALA A 112 -6.46 -17.65 7.60
C ALA A 112 -6.44 -18.67 6.45
N THR A 113 -5.49 -19.60 6.49
CA THR A 113 -5.37 -20.71 5.55
C THR A 113 -5.52 -22.06 6.28
N LYS A 114 -5.41 -23.18 5.56
CA LYS A 114 -5.43 -24.52 6.17
C LYS A 114 -4.23 -24.76 7.08
N ASP A 115 -3.10 -24.15 6.76
CA ASP A 115 -1.79 -24.43 7.38
C ASP A 115 -1.32 -23.29 8.31
N GLY A 116 -2.14 -22.25 8.51
CA GLY A 116 -1.82 -21.14 9.40
C GLY A 116 -2.38 -19.81 8.89
N PHE A 117 -1.50 -18.83 8.72
CA PHE A 117 -1.81 -17.48 8.27
C PHE A 117 -0.88 -17.06 7.13
N THR A 118 -1.40 -16.23 6.24
CA THR A 118 -0.64 -15.50 5.23
C THR A 118 -1.01 -14.03 5.33
N ASP A 119 -0.07 -13.14 5.02
CA ASP A 119 -0.29 -11.71 5.01
C ASP A 119 0.29 -11.07 3.74
N ASP A 120 -0.09 -9.83 3.49
CA ASP A 120 0.41 -8.99 2.39
C ASP A 120 1.39 -7.91 2.88
N TYR A 121 1.94 -8.03 4.09
CA TYR A 121 2.87 -7.03 4.61
C TYR A 121 4.21 -7.11 3.89
N SER A 122 4.42 -6.11 3.05
CA SER A 122 5.73 -5.75 2.51
C SER A 122 6.48 -4.97 3.58
N ASP A 123 7.74 -5.32 3.85
CA ASP A 123 8.57 -4.58 4.83
C ASP A 123 8.59 -3.10 4.43
N ARG A 124 7.90 -2.28 5.21
CA ARG A 124 7.68 -0.89 4.85
C ARG A 124 8.99 -0.12 4.74
N SER A 125 10.02 -0.53 5.49
CA SER A 125 11.32 0.13 5.42
C SER A 125 12.00 -0.03 4.06
N ILE A 126 11.69 -1.09 3.31
CA ILE A 126 12.15 -1.28 1.92
C ILE A 126 11.38 -0.35 0.98
N VAL A 127 10.06 -0.29 1.13
CA VAL A 127 9.17 0.52 0.28
C VAL A 127 9.45 2.01 0.49
N ASP A 128 9.58 2.45 1.74
CA ASP A 128 9.93 3.84 2.09
C ASP A 128 11.31 4.22 1.56
N TYR A 129 12.25 3.27 1.56
CA TYR A 129 13.57 3.50 0.98
C TYR A 129 13.48 3.70 -0.54
N ALA A 130 12.76 2.84 -1.26
CA ALA A 130 12.54 2.96 -2.71
C ALA A 130 11.83 4.27 -3.08
N GLU A 131 10.73 4.60 -2.39
CA GLU A 131 9.97 5.83 -2.63
C GLU A 131 10.80 7.08 -2.35
N LYS A 132 11.62 7.06 -1.29
CA LYS A 132 12.54 8.17 -1.01
C LYS A 132 13.58 8.31 -2.12
N MET A 133 14.18 7.22 -2.57
CA MET A 133 15.18 7.25 -3.64
C MET A 133 14.59 7.79 -4.95
N ALA A 134 13.38 7.36 -5.32
CA ALA A 134 12.68 7.87 -6.50
C ALA A 134 12.37 9.37 -6.38
N ASN A 135 11.84 9.82 -5.22
CA ASN A 135 11.59 11.23 -4.94
C ASN A 135 12.88 12.06 -4.99
N ASP A 136 13.98 11.58 -4.39
CA ASP A 136 15.28 12.24 -4.45
C ASP A 136 15.77 12.36 -5.92
N PHE A 137 15.70 11.28 -6.70
CA PHE A 137 16.04 11.29 -8.13
C PHE A 137 15.26 12.35 -8.90
N MET A 138 13.93 12.39 -8.75
CA MET A 138 13.09 13.33 -9.50
C MET A 138 13.39 14.78 -9.11
N LYS A 139 13.57 15.06 -7.81
CA LYS A 139 13.95 16.39 -7.33
C LYS A 139 15.31 16.83 -7.86
N ASP A 140 16.25 15.89 -7.93
CA ASP A 140 17.56 16.14 -8.52
C ASP A 140 17.51 16.31 -10.03
N TYR A 141 16.66 15.58 -10.74
CA TYR A 141 16.46 15.72 -12.19
C TYR A 141 15.94 17.12 -12.52
N PHE A 142 14.89 17.57 -11.82
CA PHE A 142 14.27 18.87 -12.08
C PHE A 142 14.91 20.06 -11.35
N LYS A 143 15.80 19.81 -10.37
CA LYS A 143 16.31 20.82 -9.44
C LYS A 143 15.19 21.60 -8.75
N SER A 144 14.13 20.90 -8.37
CA SER A 144 12.90 21.47 -7.82
C SER A 144 12.16 20.46 -6.94
N ASP A 145 11.52 20.94 -5.89
CA ASP A 145 10.59 20.14 -5.07
C ASP A 145 9.19 20.01 -5.71
N GLN A 146 8.93 20.67 -6.85
CA GLN A 146 7.63 20.65 -7.52
C GLN A 146 7.35 19.34 -8.29
N VAL A 147 7.78 18.22 -7.72
CA VAL A 147 7.53 16.85 -8.15
C VAL A 147 7.41 15.95 -6.92
N ILE A 148 6.45 15.03 -6.93
CA ILE A 148 6.25 14.07 -5.83
C ILE A 148 5.75 12.74 -6.39
N ALA A 149 6.29 11.63 -5.90
CA ALA A 149 5.80 10.28 -6.17
C ALA A 149 5.16 9.66 -4.93
N PHE A 150 4.06 8.96 -5.17
CA PHE A 150 3.33 8.16 -4.20
C PHE A 150 3.36 6.70 -4.66
N PHE A 151 4.02 5.82 -3.89
CA PHE A 151 4.12 4.42 -4.26
C PHE A 151 2.92 3.63 -3.73
N SER A 152 2.46 2.69 -4.56
CA SER A 152 1.59 1.58 -4.18
C SER A 152 2.33 0.28 -4.45
N VAL A 153 2.38 -0.62 -3.47
CA VAL A 153 3.12 -1.88 -3.62
C VAL A 153 2.22 -2.93 -4.26
N ASN A 154 2.68 -3.50 -5.37
CA ASN A 154 2.01 -4.61 -6.06
C ASN A 154 2.53 -5.97 -5.58
N ALA A 155 3.84 -6.05 -5.32
CA ALA A 155 4.51 -7.25 -4.81
C ALA A 155 5.84 -6.86 -4.14
N CYS A 156 6.23 -7.59 -3.09
CA CYS A 156 7.51 -7.40 -2.39
C CYS A 156 8.03 -8.75 -1.90
N ASP A 157 8.91 -9.36 -2.67
CA ASP A 157 9.52 -10.66 -2.40
C ASP A 157 11.02 -10.53 -2.02
N ILE A 158 11.40 -9.38 -1.45
CA ILE A 158 12.76 -9.06 -1.03
C ILE A 158 12.83 -8.80 0.47
N GLU A 159 13.86 -9.34 1.12
CA GLU A 159 14.20 -9.04 2.50
C GLU A 159 15.10 -7.80 2.59
N LYS A 160 15.03 -7.07 3.71
CA LYS A 160 15.76 -5.81 3.90
C LYS A 160 17.28 -5.94 3.73
N ASN A 161 17.84 -7.07 4.12
CA ASN A 161 19.27 -7.37 4.02
C ASN A 161 19.71 -7.74 2.59
N GLU A 162 18.77 -8.03 1.68
CA GLU A 162 19.05 -8.32 0.27
C GLU A 162 19.14 -7.04 -0.57
N VAL A 163 18.62 -5.92 -0.09
CA VAL A 163 18.73 -4.61 -0.76
C VAL A 163 20.15 -4.08 -0.56
N VAL A 164 20.92 -4.00 -1.65
CA VAL A 164 22.32 -3.53 -1.64
C VAL A 164 22.42 -2.31 -2.55
N ASP A 165 22.81 -1.16 -1.97
CA ASP A 165 23.00 0.10 -2.71
C ASP A 165 21.79 0.52 -3.58
N GLY A 166 20.57 0.17 -3.16
CA GLY A 166 19.34 0.48 -3.90
C GLY A 166 18.98 -0.50 -5.01
N ASP A 167 19.66 -1.64 -5.12
CA ASP A 167 19.28 -2.75 -5.99
C ASP A 167 18.14 -3.57 -5.36
N PHE A 168 16.98 -3.60 -6.03
CA PHE A 168 15.78 -4.32 -5.59
C PHE A 168 15.56 -5.66 -6.31
N GLN A 169 16.49 -6.09 -7.17
CA GLN A 169 16.53 -7.42 -7.79
C GLN A 169 15.25 -7.82 -8.56
N TRP A 170 14.45 -6.87 -9.05
CA TRP A 170 13.12 -7.07 -9.63
C TRP A 170 12.11 -7.75 -8.68
N LYS A 171 12.41 -7.79 -7.38
CA LYS A 171 11.59 -8.40 -6.32
C LYS A 171 10.68 -7.39 -5.63
N LEU A 172 10.83 -6.09 -5.92
CA LEU A 172 9.90 -5.05 -5.53
C LEU A 172 9.15 -4.55 -6.78
N GLY A 173 7.85 -4.82 -6.81
CA GLY A 173 6.91 -4.34 -7.82
C GLY A 173 6.07 -3.20 -7.26
N VAL A 174 6.15 -2.02 -7.86
CA VAL A 174 5.43 -0.81 -7.43
C VAL A 174 4.60 -0.22 -8.57
N SER A 175 3.50 0.44 -8.20
CA SER A 175 2.80 1.35 -9.09
C SER A 175 2.87 2.75 -8.51
N ASP A 176 3.45 3.67 -9.28
CA ASP A 176 3.73 5.01 -8.81
C ASP A 176 2.72 5.98 -9.41
N ILE A 177 2.13 6.80 -8.54
CA ILE A 177 1.40 7.98 -8.97
C ILE A 177 2.31 9.17 -8.71
N ILE A 178 2.74 9.81 -9.79
CA ILE A 178 3.65 10.94 -9.77
C ILE A 178 2.86 12.19 -10.14
N PHE A 179 3.03 13.27 -9.39
CA PHE A 179 2.52 14.59 -9.74
C PHE A 179 3.68 15.54 -9.99
N VAL A 180 3.63 16.26 -11.10
CA VAL A 180 4.63 17.27 -11.48
C VAL A 180 3.93 18.56 -11.86
N ASN A 181 4.50 19.69 -11.43
CA ASN A 181 4.01 21.00 -11.84
C ASN A 181 4.40 21.30 -13.30
N GLU A 182 3.45 21.79 -14.10
CA GLU A 182 3.62 22.13 -15.52
C GLU A 182 4.77 23.12 -15.77
N ASP A 183 5.08 23.99 -14.80
CA ASP A 183 6.16 24.98 -14.89
C ASP A 183 7.55 24.33 -14.98
N ILE A 184 7.72 23.10 -14.46
CA ILE A 184 8.99 22.37 -14.52
C ILE A 184 8.96 21.20 -15.52
N CYS A 185 7.77 20.67 -15.83
CA CYS A 185 7.60 19.58 -16.79
C CYS A 185 6.22 19.65 -17.44
N ASN A 186 6.17 20.10 -18.68
CA ASN A 186 4.93 20.17 -19.45
C ASN A 186 4.72 18.94 -20.36
N ALA A 187 3.60 18.92 -21.08
CA ALA A 187 3.23 17.80 -21.96
C ALA A 187 4.21 17.52 -23.11
N GLU A 188 5.11 18.44 -23.45
CA GLU A 188 6.16 18.23 -24.46
C GLU A 188 7.44 17.64 -23.85
N GLN A 189 7.66 17.83 -22.54
CA GLN A 189 8.88 17.41 -21.82
C GLN A 189 8.70 16.10 -21.06
N VAL A 190 7.46 15.72 -20.74
CA VAL A 190 7.16 14.56 -19.88
C VAL A 190 7.67 13.23 -20.41
N GLU A 191 7.73 13.05 -21.74
CA GLU A 191 8.28 11.83 -22.33
C GLU A 191 9.79 11.70 -22.07
N GLU A 192 10.55 12.80 -22.18
CA GLU A 192 11.98 12.81 -21.86
C GLU A 192 12.21 12.47 -20.39
N PHE A 193 11.43 13.07 -19.49
CA PHE A 193 11.47 12.73 -18.07
C PHE A 193 11.13 11.25 -17.83
N ALA A 194 10.05 10.75 -18.43
CA ALA A 194 9.64 9.35 -18.30
C ALA A 194 10.72 8.37 -18.78
N VAL A 195 11.41 8.68 -19.88
CA VAL A 195 12.53 7.86 -20.38
C VAL A 195 13.69 7.85 -19.38
N ASN A 196 14.04 8.99 -18.80
CA ASN A 196 15.11 9.06 -17.81
C ASN A 196 14.73 8.37 -16.49
N TYR A 197 13.49 8.49 -16.05
CA TYR A 197 13.00 7.78 -14.88
C TYR A 197 12.92 6.27 -15.12
N ALA A 198 12.51 5.82 -16.31
CA ALA A 198 12.54 4.41 -16.68
C ALA A 198 13.96 3.83 -16.66
N LYS A 199 14.97 4.56 -17.15
CA LYS A 199 16.38 4.15 -17.04
C LYS A 199 16.79 3.99 -15.57
N TRP A 200 16.47 4.99 -14.75
CA TRP A 200 16.77 4.95 -13.32
C TRP A 200 16.11 3.75 -12.61
N LEU A 201 14.82 3.49 -12.88
CA LEU A 201 14.11 2.33 -12.34
C LEU A 201 14.76 1.01 -12.78
N TYR A 202 15.18 0.92 -14.04
CA TYR A 202 15.84 -0.26 -14.59
C TYR A 202 17.23 -0.49 -13.97
N GLU A 203 17.99 0.56 -13.70
CA GLU A 203 19.28 0.50 -13.00
C GLU A 203 19.15 0.02 -11.55
N HIS A 204 18.01 0.28 -10.91
CA HIS A 204 17.70 -0.16 -9.53
C HIS A 204 16.88 -1.45 -9.50
N GLU A 205 16.64 -2.07 -10.67
CA GLU A 205 15.84 -3.28 -10.82
C GLU A 205 14.44 -3.17 -10.16
N LEU A 206 13.77 -2.03 -10.33
CA LEU A 206 12.41 -1.78 -9.84
C LEU A 206 11.39 -2.06 -10.94
N SER A 207 10.44 -2.96 -10.67
CA SER A 207 9.37 -3.30 -11.60
C SER A 207 8.14 -2.46 -11.32
N GLY A 208 7.36 -2.08 -12.36
CA GLY A 208 6.16 -1.31 -12.09
C GLY A 208 5.40 -0.73 -13.26
N ASP A 209 4.34 0.00 -12.91
CA ASP A 209 3.54 0.87 -13.78
C ASP A 209 3.54 2.28 -13.15
N HIS A 210 4.00 3.27 -13.90
CA HIS A 210 4.31 4.60 -13.40
C HIS A 210 3.51 5.63 -14.17
N ARG A 211 2.62 6.33 -13.46
CA ARG A 211 1.74 7.37 -14.01
C ARG A 211 2.22 8.75 -13.60
N ILE A 212 2.69 9.52 -14.56
CA ILE A 212 3.13 10.91 -14.39
C ILE A 212 1.98 11.84 -14.76
N ASN A 213 1.43 12.52 -13.76
CA ASN A 213 0.34 13.47 -13.87
C ASN A 213 0.88 14.89 -13.88
N ILE A 214 0.43 15.69 -14.83
CA ILE A 214 0.84 17.10 -14.96
C ILE A 214 -0.26 17.98 -14.36
N LEU A 215 0.12 18.82 -13.39
CA LEU A 215 -0.76 19.82 -12.79
C LEU A 215 -0.30 21.23 -13.16
N GLN A 216 -1.21 22.07 -13.65
CA GLN A 216 -0.97 23.48 -13.87
C GLN A 216 -1.32 24.28 -12.61
N GLN A 217 -0.55 25.33 -12.31
CA GLN A 217 -0.88 26.31 -11.25
C GLN A 217 -1.14 25.69 -9.86
N TYR A 218 -0.51 24.56 -9.56
CA TYR A 218 -0.70 23.84 -8.31
C TYR A 218 0.65 23.49 -7.67
N ASP A 219 0.79 23.77 -6.38
CA ASP A 219 1.96 23.34 -5.62
C ASP A 219 1.79 21.88 -5.21
N VAL A 220 2.44 20.99 -5.96
CA VAL A 220 2.30 19.53 -5.80
C VAL A 220 2.83 19.03 -4.46
N THR A 221 3.65 19.81 -3.75
CA THR A 221 4.19 19.42 -2.44
C THR A 221 3.11 19.39 -1.35
N ASN A 222 1.96 20.01 -1.60
CA ASN A 222 0.82 19.99 -0.69
C ASN A 222 -0.07 18.76 -0.87
N ILE A 223 0.15 17.93 -1.90
CA ILE A 223 -0.65 16.72 -2.12
C ILE A 223 -0.31 15.69 -1.06
N THR A 224 -1.36 15.10 -0.47
CA THR A 224 -1.24 13.94 0.42
C THR A 224 -1.82 12.69 -0.24
N TYR A 225 -1.49 11.52 0.31
CA TYR A 225 -2.07 10.23 -0.11
C TYR A 225 -3.60 10.25 -0.16
N GLY A 226 -4.24 10.95 0.79
CA GLY A 226 -5.70 11.04 0.87
C GLY A 226 -6.34 11.89 -0.22
N GLU A 227 -5.57 12.71 -0.95
CA GLU A 227 -6.06 13.68 -1.93
C GLU A 227 -5.74 13.29 -3.37
N ILE A 228 -5.01 12.18 -3.59
CA ILE A 228 -4.57 11.73 -4.92
C ILE A 228 -5.76 11.60 -5.89
N ALA A 229 -6.86 10.98 -5.44
CA ALA A 229 -8.04 10.77 -6.27
C ALA A 229 -8.71 12.09 -6.65
N ASP A 230 -8.76 13.04 -5.71
CA ASP A 230 -9.40 14.34 -5.92
C ASP A 230 -8.68 15.16 -6.99
N MET A 231 -7.36 14.99 -7.13
CA MET A 231 -6.57 15.75 -8.12
C MET A 231 -7.03 15.53 -9.57
N TYR A 232 -7.53 14.33 -9.91
CA TYR A 232 -7.97 14.01 -11.27
C TYR A 232 -9.20 14.81 -11.73
N ASP A 233 -10.00 15.31 -10.79
CA ASP A 233 -11.24 16.04 -11.05
C ASP A 233 -11.06 17.55 -10.93
N THR A 234 -9.84 18.04 -10.76
CA THR A 234 -9.54 19.48 -10.64
C THR A 234 -9.29 20.15 -11.99
N ASP A 235 -9.57 21.47 -12.06
CA ASP A 235 -9.18 22.31 -13.21
C ASP A 235 -7.65 22.48 -13.34
N TYR A 236 -6.89 22.03 -12.34
CA TYR A 236 -5.43 22.00 -12.38
C TYR A 236 -4.91 20.80 -13.17
N TYR A 237 -5.70 19.74 -13.36
CA TYR A 237 -5.26 18.53 -14.03
C TYR A 237 -5.18 18.69 -15.56
N LYS A 238 -4.01 18.40 -16.14
CA LYS A 238 -3.77 18.53 -17.59
C LYS A 238 -3.80 17.21 -18.34
N GLY A 239 -3.56 16.11 -17.65
CA GLY A 239 -3.43 14.80 -18.25
C GLY A 239 -2.29 14.00 -17.66
N TYR A 240 -1.95 12.90 -18.32
CA TYR A 240 -0.92 12.00 -17.86
C TYR A 240 -0.09 11.37 -18.97
N PHE A 241 1.14 11.03 -18.63
CA PHE A 241 1.98 10.07 -19.33
C PHE A 241 2.16 8.84 -18.43
N ASN A 242 2.04 7.65 -18.98
CA ASN A 242 2.15 6.39 -18.24
C ASN A 242 3.12 5.46 -18.94
N PHE A 243 3.95 4.77 -18.18
CA PHE A 243 4.77 3.70 -18.71
C PHE A 243 4.96 2.57 -17.68
N GLY A 244 5.26 1.37 -18.15
CA GLY A 244 5.63 0.26 -17.29
C GLY A 244 6.42 -0.79 -18.05
N PHE A 245 7.16 -1.62 -17.32
CA PHE A 245 7.89 -2.74 -17.91
C PHE A 245 6.95 -3.94 -18.12
N ASP A 246 7.15 -4.67 -19.22
CA ASP A 246 6.49 -5.96 -19.38
C ASP A 246 7.02 -7.01 -18.39
N SER A 247 6.37 -8.17 -18.32
CA SER A 247 6.75 -9.23 -17.37
C SER A 247 8.19 -9.72 -17.52
N ASP A 248 8.73 -9.61 -18.73
CA ASP A 248 10.09 -10.03 -19.09
C ASP A 248 11.13 -8.91 -18.97
N LYS A 249 10.68 -7.68 -18.67
CA LYS A 249 11.52 -6.48 -18.57
C LYS A 249 12.32 -6.22 -19.85
N LYS A 250 11.72 -6.55 -21.00
CA LYS A 250 12.30 -6.38 -22.34
C LYS A 250 11.61 -5.30 -23.13
N ASN A 251 10.39 -4.96 -22.76
CA ASN A 251 9.60 -3.93 -23.40
C ASN A 251 9.07 -2.90 -22.40
N VAL A 252 8.82 -1.70 -22.90
CA VAL A 252 8.15 -0.61 -22.21
C VAL A 252 6.79 -0.42 -22.84
N LEU A 253 5.75 -0.70 -22.05
CA LEU A 253 4.37 -0.40 -22.39
C LEU A 253 4.10 1.05 -22.03
N GLN A 254 3.75 1.87 -23.01
CA GLN A 254 3.52 3.29 -22.84
C GLN A 254 2.08 3.67 -23.19
N SER A 255 1.48 4.54 -22.38
CA SER A 255 0.20 5.16 -22.71
C SER A 255 0.16 6.61 -22.27
N GLU A 256 -0.63 7.45 -22.93
CA GLU A 256 -0.79 8.84 -22.53
C GLU A 256 -2.18 9.38 -22.82
N HIS A 257 -2.52 10.44 -22.10
CA HIS A 257 -3.68 11.27 -22.36
C HIS A 257 -3.34 12.74 -22.06
N LEU A 258 -2.54 13.35 -22.93
CA LEU A 258 -2.07 14.74 -22.77
C LEU A 258 -2.67 15.72 -23.77
N ARG A 259 -3.18 15.22 -24.90
CA ARG A 259 -3.66 16.03 -26.04
C ARG A 259 -5.11 15.73 -26.42
N GLY A 260 -5.88 15.16 -25.51
CA GLY A 260 -7.25 14.70 -25.77
C GLY A 260 -7.34 13.39 -26.56
N GLU A 261 -6.20 12.86 -27.04
CA GLU A 261 -6.09 11.56 -27.66
C GLU A 261 -5.46 10.55 -26.68
N ARG A 262 -5.80 9.27 -26.83
CA ARG A 262 -5.18 8.19 -26.08
C ARG A 262 -4.23 7.44 -27.01
N ALA A 263 -2.93 7.50 -26.72
CA ALA A 263 -1.94 6.68 -27.41
C ALA A 263 -1.59 5.46 -26.57
N LEU A 264 -1.29 4.34 -27.23
CA LEU A 264 -0.79 3.11 -26.64
C LEU A 264 0.35 2.61 -27.54
N ASN A 265 1.52 2.46 -26.95
CA ASN A 265 2.72 2.03 -27.66
C ASN A 265 3.43 0.92 -26.88
N ASP A 266 4.15 0.09 -27.62
CA ASP A 266 4.98 -0.99 -27.11
C ASP A 266 6.35 -0.84 -27.76
N TYR A 267 7.35 -0.55 -26.93
CA TYR A 267 8.72 -0.30 -27.37
C TYR A 267 9.64 -1.34 -26.76
N SER A 268 10.62 -1.83 -27.52
CA SER A 268 11.74 -2.53 -26.88
C SER A 268 12.47 -1.59 -25.91
N ILE A 269 13.07 -2.12 -24.85
CA ILE A 269 13.85 -1.34 -23.87
C ILE A 269 14.90 -0.47 -24.56
N ASP A 270 15.65 -1.05 -25.52
CA ASP A 270 16.68 -0.33 -26.27
C ASP A 270 16.10 0.83 -27.08
N GLU A 271 14.96 0.61 -27.74
CA GLU A 271 14.26 1.66 -28.48
C GLU A 271 13.83 2.79 -27.55
N PHE A 272 13.15 2.47 -26.45
CA PHE A 272 12.66 3.46 -25.50
C PHE A 272 13.80 4.27 -24.87
N PHE A 273 14.87 3.59 -24.42
CA PHE A 273 16.02 4.24 -23.77
C PHE A 273 16.85 5.08 -24.74
N SER A 274 16.78 4.81 -26.04
CA SER A 274 17.50 5.57 -27.07
C SER A 274 16.81 6.87 -27.51
N LYS A 275 15.55 7.09 -27.13
CA LYS A 275 14.75 8.26 -27.57
C LYS A 275 15.38 9.60 -27.21
N TYR A 276 16.00 9.67 -26.03
CA TYR A 276 16.66 10.87 -25.49
C TYR A 276 18.05 10.51 -24.98
N LYS A 277 19.04 11.33 -25.33
CA LYS A 277 20.46 11.16 -25.02
C LYS A 277 20.99 12.28 -24.15
#